data_AF-A0A9X2CEC6-F1
#
_entry.id   AF-A0A9X2CEC6-F1
#
_cell.length_a   1.000
_cell.length_b   1.000
_cell.length_c   1.000
_cell.angle_alpha   90.00
_cell.angle_beta   90.00
_cell.angle_gamma   90.00
#
_symmetry.space_group_name_H-M   'P 1'
#
loop_
_entity.id
_entity.type
_entity.pdbx_description
1 polymer ?
#
loop_
_entity_poly.entity_id
_entity_poly.type
_entity_poly.pdbx_seq_one_letter_code
_entity_poly.pdbx_strand_id
1 'polypeptide(L)'
;MTAISHVYNYTVRCPHIKDPAHPTSWRNHIELNRSCEIALDRITKWHGHSGNRLFEHEGFVVRECEQEQAYFAMQNDRLKDDKHALVTFKVFMDNKTKDTSVQEIMEHVIEDYKSRLSKL
;
A
#
# COMPACT_ATOMS: atom_id res chain seq x y z
N MET A 1 10.85 15.27 19.32
CA MET A 1 10.02 14.13 18.87
C MET A 1 8.85 14.72 18.10
N THR A 2 8.80 14.54 16.78
CA THR A 2 7.71 15.12 15.97
C THR A 2 6.63 14.06 15.79
N ALA A 3 5.39 14.41 16.11
CA ALA A 3 4.27 13.49 16.02
C ALA A 3 3.86 13.27 14.56
N ILE A 4 3.45 12.05 14.23
CA ILE A 4 2.77 11.76 12.97
C ILE A 4 1.40 12.44 13.02
N SER A 5 1.15 13.38 12.12
CA SER A 5 -0.10 14.13 12.06
C SER A 5 -1.10 13.53 11.08
N HIS A 6 -0.63 12.76 10.09
CA HIS A 6 -1.49 12.11 9.10
C HIS A 6 -1.07 10.66 8.91
N VAL A 7 -2.05 9.76 8.88
CA VAL A 7 -1.84 8.32 8.66
C VAL A 7 -2.70 7.89 7.48
N TYR A 8 -2.09 7.15 6.54
CA TYR A 8 -2.75 6.58 5.38
C TYR A 8 -2.40 5.10 5.27
N ASN A 9 -3.41 4.24 5.30
CA ASN A 9 -3.26 2.80 5.18
C ASN A 9 -4.04 2.33 3.96
N TYR A 10 -3.32 2.01 2.89
CA TYR A 10 -3.89 1.44 1.67
C TYR A 10 -3.94 -0.07 1.78
N THR A 11 -5.08 -0.66 1.43
CA THR A 11 -5.22 -2.10 1.22
C THR A 11 -5.81 -2.31 -0.17
N VAL A 12 -5.13 -3.06 -1.02
CA VAL A 12 -5.64 -3.44 -2.33
C VAL A 12 -5.89 -4.93 -2.34
N ARG A 13 -7.08 -5.35 -2.79
CA ARG A 13 -7.43 -6.76 -2.97
C ARG A 13 -7.66 -7.02 -4.45
N CYS A 14 -6.87 -7.90 -5.05
CA CYS A 14 -7.09 -8.29 -6.43
C CYS A 14 -8.18 -9.39 -6.47
N PRO A 15 -9.36 -9.12 -7.07
CA PRO A 15 -10.44 -10.10 -7.11
C PRO A 15 -10.11 -11.25 -8.05
N HIS A 16 -10.57 -12.46 -7.72
CA HIS A 16 -10.50 -13.61 -8.60
C HIS A 16 -11.63 -13.54 -9.63
N ILE A 17 -11.29 -13.33 -10.91
CA ILE A 17 -12.29 -13.27 -12.00
C ILE A 17 -12.98 -14.64 -12.13
N LYS A 18 -14.31 -14.66 -12.00
CA LYS A 18 -15.15 -15.82 -12.35
C LYS A 18 -16.29 -15.49 -13.32
N ASP A 19 -16.61 -14.22 -13.55
CA ASP A 19 -17.73 -13.82 -14.40
C ASP A 19 -17.28 -12.90 -15.55
N PRO A 20 -17.27 -13.38 -16.80
CA PRO A 20 -16.99 -12.57 -17.99
C PRO A 20 -17.97 -11.41 -18.21
N ALA A 21 -19.18 -11.47 -17.62
CA ALA A 21 -20.20 -10.42 -17.76
C ALA A 21 -19.98 -9.23 -16.81
N HIS A 22 -19.20 -9.41 -15.74
CA HIS A 22 -18.91 -8.38 -14.75
C HIS A 22 -17.40 -8.26 -14.50
N PRO A 23 -16.65 -7.57 -15.38
CA PRO A 23 -15.22 -7.39 -15.20
C PRO A 23 -14.96 -6.67 -13.88
N THR A 24 -14.38 -7.41 -12.92
CA THR A 24 -14.04 -6.87 -11.60
C THR A 24 -12.58 -6.43 -11.62
N SER A 25 -12.33 -5.13 -11.50
CA SER A 25 -10.97 -4.57 -11.46
C SER A 25 -10.53 -4.33 -10.01
N TRP A 26 -9.26 -4.58 -9.71
CA TRP A 26 -8.64 -4.22 -8.42
C TRP A 26 -8.79 -2.74 -8.07
N ARG A 27 -8.97 -1.87 -9.08
CA ARG A 27 -9.23 -0.42 -8.89
C ARG A 27 -10.49 -0.15 -8.04
N ASN A 28 -11.46 -1.07 -8.06
CA ASN A 28 -12.67 -0.97 -7.26
C ASN A 28 -12.50 -1.55 -5.84
N HIS A 29 -11.34 -2.12 -5.54
CA HIS A 29 -11.03 -2.82 -4.29
C HIS A 29 -9.82 -2.21 -3.58
N ILE A 30 -9.70 -0.88 -3.67
CA ILE A 30 -8.74 -0.08 -2.92
C ILE A 30 -9.46 0.46 -1.68
N GLU A 31 -9.06 -0.02 -0.51
CA GLU A 31 -9.52 0.47 0.78
C GLU A 31 -8.49 1.42 1.38
N LEU A 32 -8.93 2.59 1.85
CA LEU A 32 -8.10 3.57 2.55
C LEU A 32 -8.59 3.75 3.98
N ASN A 33 -7.68 3.62 4.94
CA ASN A 33 -7.95 3.81 6.35
C ASN A 33 -6.92 4.76 7.00
N ARG A 34 -7.28 5.45 8.09
CA ARG A 34 -6.42 6.42 8.80
C ARG A 34 -6.08 6.03 10.25
N SER A 35 -6.33 4.79 10.63
CA SER A 35 -6.09 4.25 11.97
C SER A 35 -4.60 4.12 12.25
N CYS A 36 -4.18 4.68 13.38
CA CYS A 36 -2.82 4.52 13.90
C CYS A 36 -2.53 3.07 14.29
N GLU A 37 -3.52 2.33 14.79
CA GLU A 37 -3.35 0.92 15.20
C GLU A 37 -2.99 0.03 14.01
N ILE A 38 -3.68 0.22 12.88
CA ILE A 38 -3.37 -0.50 11.63
C ILE A 38 -1.98 -0.13 11.11
N ALA A 39 -1.61 1.14 11.19
CA ALA A 39 -0.30 1.59 10.75
C ALA A 39 0.82 0.98 11.62
N LEU A 40 0.64 0.97 12.95
CA LEU A 40 1.60 0.41 13.90
C LEU A 40 1.78 -1.10 13.70
N ASP A 41 0.69 -1.86 13.51
CA ASP A 41 0.75 -3.28 13.18
C ASP A 41 1.58 -3.53 11.90
N ARG A 42 1.31 -2.75 10.86
CA ARG A 42 2.01 -2.88 9.57
C ARG A 42 3.47 -2.49 9.63
N ILE A 43 3.83 -1.42 10.36
CA ILE A 43 5.23 -1.04 10.60
C ILE A 43 5.95 -2.16 11.36
N THR A 44 5.31 -2.70 12.40
CA THR A 44 5.89 -3.81 13.19
C THR A 44 6.17 -5.01 12.29
N LYS A 45 5.21 -5.38 11.43
CA LYS A 45 5.40 -6.43 10.42
C LYS A 45 6.46 -6.07 9.40
N TRP A 46 6.55 -4.81 8.97
CA TRP A 46 7.56 -4.34 8.04
C TRP A 46 8.99 -4.54 8.57
N HIS A 47 9.20 -4.29 9.86
CA HIS A 47 10.52 -4.47 10.47
C HIS A 47 10.80 -5.90 10.92
N GLY A 48 9.76 -6.69 11.24
CA GLY A 48 9.92 -8.07 11.72
C GLY A 48 9.88 -9.16 10.64
N HIS A 49 9.02 -9.00 9.62
CA HIS A 49 8.61 -10.10 8.72
C HIS A 49 8.24 -9.64 7.30
N SER A 50 8.77 -8.50 6.82
CA SER A 50 8.34 -7.90 5.54
C SER A 50 8.60 -8.72 4.29
N GLY A 51 9.31 -9.84 4.40
CA GLY A 51 9.74 -10.65 3.27
C GLY A 51 10.81 -9.97 2.39
N ASN A 52 10.92 -10.42 1.15
CA ASN A 52 12.02 -10.11 0.24
C ASN A 52 11.76 -8.83 -0.57
N ARG A 53 12.80 -8.01 -0.79
CA ARG A 53 12.70 -6.84 -1.68
C ARG A 53 12.39 -7.32 -3.10
N LEU A 54 11.30 -6.80 -3.67
CA LEU A 54 10.87 -7.10 -5.03
C LEU A 54 11.34 -6.00 -6.00
N PHE A 55 10.98 -4.75 -5.72
CA PHE A 55 11.41 -3.59 -6.50
C PHE A 55 11.40 -2.31 -5.64
N GLU A 56 11.82 -1.21 -6.23
CA GLU A 56 11.71 0.12 -5.64
C GLU A 56 11.11 1.08 -6.67
N HIS A 57 10.17 1.92 -6.24
CA HIS A 57 9.54 2.93 -7.07
C HIS A 57 9.45 4.23 -6.29
N GLU A 58 10.09 5.30 -6.79
CA GLU A 58 10.03 6.64 -6.17
C GLU A 58 10.41 6.69 -4.68
N GLY A 59 11.37 5.85 -4.25
CA GLY A 59 11.79 5.72 -2.85
C GLY A 59 10.95 4.73 -2.02
N PHE A 60 9.81 4.27 -2.54
CA PHE A 60 9.03 3.20 -1.94
C PHE A 60 9.67 1.86 -2.26
N VAL A 61 10.26 1.24 -1.25
CA VAL A 61 10.72 -0.15 -1.33
C VAL A 61 9.50 -1.06 -1.21
N VAL A 62 9.28 -1.91 -2.21
CA VAL A 62 8.21 -2.91 -2.21
C VAL A 62 8.80 -4.26 -1.85
N ARG A 63 8.21 -4.93 -0.86
CA ARG A 63 8.62 -6.25 -0.41
C ARG A 63 7.49 -7.26 -0.55
N GLU A 64 7.82 -8.47 -0.94
CA GLU A 64 6.92 -9.61 -1.02
C GLU A 64 7.04 -10.47 0.24
N CYS A 65 5.94 -10.65 0.94
CA CYS A 65 5.83 -11.55 2.08
C CYS A 65 5.10 -12.82 1.64
N GLU A 66 5.88 -13.88 1.37
CA GLU A 66 5.35 -15.17 0.91
C GLU A 66 4.34 -15.79 1.89
N GLN A 67 4.56 -15.63 3.20
CA GLN A 67 3.69 -16.17 4.26
C GLN A 67 2.28 -15.58 4.23
N GLU A 68 2.16 -14.30 3.90
CA GLU A 68 0.88 -13.59 3.84
C GLU A 68 0.30 -13.52 2.42
N GLN A 69 1.04 -14.03 1.41
CA GLN A 69 0.71 -13.85 -0.01
C GLN A 69 0.39 -12.39 -0.34
N ALA A 70 1.22 -11.49 0.19
CA ALA A 70 0.97 -10.06 0.15
C ALA A 70 2.25 -9.27 -0.09
N TYR A 71 2.07 -8.11 -0.70
CA TYR A 71 3.12 -7.13 -0.94
C TYR A 71 2.94 -5.95 -0.01
N PHE A 72 4.05 -5.43 0.49
CA PHE A 72 4.08 -4.35 1.45
C PHE A 72 5.02 -3.24 0.99
N ALA A 73 4.66 -2.01 1.34
CA ALA A 73 5.57 -0.87 1.31
C ALA A 73 5.15 0.11 2.40
N MET A 74 6.09 0.93 2.86
CA MET A 74 5.79 2.04 3.75
C MET A 74 6.75 3.19 3.52
N GLN A 75 6.29 4.39 3.83
CA GLN A 75 7.11 5.60 3.81
C GLN A 75 6.57 6.61 4.81
N ASN A 76 7.45 7.52 5.22
CA ASN A 76 7.08 8.71 5.95
C ASN A 76 7.52 9.95 5.17
N ASP A 77 6.67 10.96 5.17
CA ASP A 77 6.91 12.22 4.46
C ASP A 77 6.83 13.38 5.44
N ARG A 78 7.80 14.29 5.38
CA ARG A 78 7.75 15.56 6.09
C ARG A 78 6.97 16.55 5.24
N LEU A 79 5.93 17.12 5.82
CA LEU A 79 5.09 18.14 5.21
C LEU A 79 5.48 19.53 5.72
N LYS A 80 4.84 20.58 5.18
CA LYS A 80 4.96 21.95 5.69
C LYS A 80 4.44 22.05 7.13
N ASP A 81 4.84 23.11 7.83
CA ASP A 81 4.40 23.42 9.21
C ASP A 81 4.66 22.29 10.22
N ASP A 82 5.80 21.61 10.09
CA ASP A 82 6.23 20.51 10.97
C ASP A 82 5.22 19.35 11.07
N LYS A 83 4.35 19.20 10.07
CA LYS A 83 3.47 18.05 9.92
C LYS A 83 4.24 16.87 9.34
N HIS A 84 3.83 15.66 9.71
CA HIS A 84 4.39 14.42 9.20
C HIS A 84 3.29 13.48 8.78
N ALA A 85 3.43 12.88 7.59
CA ALA A 85 2.57 11.83 7.11
C ALA A 85 3.28 10.48 7.20
N LEU A 86 2.52 9.45 7.52
CA LEU A 86 2.92 8.05 7.44
C LEU A 86 1.98 7.35 6.47
N VAL A 87 2.55 6.59 5.54
CA VAL A 87 1.78 5.74 4.63
C VAL A 87 2.23 4.29 4.73
N THR A 88 1.27 3.38 4.67
CA THR A 88 1.49 1.95 4.52
C THR A 88 0.64 1.41 3.37
N PHE A 89 1.23 0.53 2.57
CA PHE A 89 0.57 -0.17 1.48
C PHE A 89 0.58 -1.66 1.76
N LYS A 90 -0.55 -2.31 1.54
CA LYS A 90 -0.69 -3.77 1.54
C LYS A 90 -1.47 -4.19 0.31
N VAL A 91 -0.89 -5.03 -0.53
CA VAL A 91 -1.53 -5.56 -1.74
C VAL A 91 -1.65 -7.07 -1.60
N PHE A 92 -2.87 -7.58 -1.65
CA PHE A 92 -3.13 -9.01 -1.74
C PHE A 92 -3.26 -9.39 -3.21
N MET A 93 -2.42 -10.33 -3.66
CA MET A 93 -2.60 -10.98 -4.95
C MET A 93 -2.91 -12.45 -4.74
N ASP A 94 -3.85 -12.96 -5.52
CA ASP A 94 -4.08 -14.41 -5.62
C ASP A 94 -3.10 -14.97 -6.67
N ASN A 95 -2.70 -16.23 -6.53
CA ASN A 95 -1.90 -16.97 -7.51
C ASN A 95 -2.55 -17.03 -8.91
N LYS A 96 -3.82 -16.64 -9.01
CA LYS A 96 -4.62 -16.66 -10.24
C LYS A 96 -4.80 -15.28 -10.89
N THR A 97 -4.36 -14.19 -10.29
CA THR A 97 -4.43 -12.83 -10.88
C THR A 97 -3.21 -12.53 -11.75
N LYS A 98 -2.96 -13.38 -12.76
CA LYS A 98 -1.75 -13.34 -13.62
C LYS A 98 -1.62 -12.08 -14.49
N ASP A 99 -2.72 -11.37 -14.75
CA ASP A 99 -2.72 -10.23 -15.67
C ASP A 99 -2.49 -8.89 -14.96
N THR A 100 -2.47 -8.86 -13.63
CA THR A 100 -2.27 -7.61 -12.87
C THR A 100 -0.85 -7.53 -12.33
N SER A 101 -0.13 -6.47 -12.72
CA SER A 101 1.20 -6.21 -12.17
C SER A 101 1.08 -5.55 -10.80
N VAL A 102 1.73 -6.12 -9.77
CA VAL A 102 1.90 -5.45 -8.46
C VAL A 102 2.51 -4.06 -8.64
N GLN A 103 3.41 -3.92 -9.60
CA GLN A 103 4.03 -2.63 -9.90
C GLN A 103 2.98 -1.61 -10.36
N GLU A 104 2.07 -1.96 -11.27
CA GLU A 104 1.00 -1.06 -11.72
C GLU A 104 0.09 -0.65 -10.55
N ILE A 105 -0.27 -1.60 -9.68
CA ILE A 105 -1.08 -1.31 -8.48
C ILE A 105 -0.35 -0.30 -7.60
N MET A 106 0.93 -0.57 -7.30
CA MET A 106 1.75 0.25 -6.41
C MET A 106 1.93 1.66 -6.97
N GLU A 107 2.25 1.79 -8.26
CA GLU A 107 2.35 3.08 -8.95
C GLU A 107 1.04 3.89 -8.80
N HIS A 108 -0.10 3.24 -9.03
CA HIS A 108 -1.40 3.91 -8.91
C HIS A 108 -1.72 4.39 -7.49
N VAL A 109 -1.49 3.56 -6.47
CA VAL A 109 -1.81 3.95 -5.08
C VAL A 109 -0.79 4.94 -4.51
N ILE A 110 0.46 4.93 -4.98
CA ILE A 110 1.46 5.94 -4.66
C ILE A 110 1.06 7.29 -5.27
N GLU A 111 0.59 7.31 -6.51
CA GLU A 111 0.09 8.52 -7.15
C GLU A 111 -1.13 9.11 -6.41
N ASP A 112 -2.11 8.27 -6.03
CA ASP A 112 -3.24 8.70 -5.20
C ASP A 112 -2.78 9.28 -3.86
N TYR A 113 -1.81 8.63 -3.19
CA TYR A 113 -1.23 9.13 -1.95
C TYR A 113 -0.59 10.52 -2.13
N LYS A 114 0.25 10.70 -3.15
CA LYS A 114 0.89 11.98 -3.46
C LYS A 114 -0.14 13.08 -3.78
N SER A 115 -1.19 12.75 -4.53
CA SER A 115 -2.31 13.65 -4.82
C SER A 115 -3.09 14.07 -3.57
N ARG A 116 -3.10 13.25 -2.52
CA ARG A 116 -3.68 13.62 -1.22
C ARG A 116 -2.75 14.53 -0.43
N LEU A 117 -1.45 14.23 -0.42
CA LEU A 117 -0.47 15.07 0.26
C LEU A 117 -0.41 16.48 -0.31
N SER A 118 -0.55 16.64 -1.63
CA SER A 118 -0.51 17.97 -2.27
C SER A 118 -1.67 18.89 -1.90
N LYS A 119 -2.71 18.36 -1.25
CA LYS A 119 -3.90 19.10 -0.80
C LYS A 119 -3.84 19.50 0.69
N LEU A 120 -2.78 19.13 1.41
CA LEU A 120 -2.55 19.42 2.83
C LEU A 120 -1.66 20.65 3.05
#